data_AF-A0AAV6YAU8-F1
#
_entry.id   AF-A0AAV6YAU8-F1
#
_cell.length_a   1.000
_cell.length_b   1.000
_cell.length_c   1.000
_cell.angle_alpha   90.00
_cell.angle_beta   90.00
_cell.angle_gamma   90.00
#
_symmetry.space_group_name_H-M   'P 1'
#
loop_
_entity.id
_entity.type
_entity.pdbx_description
1 polymer ?
#
loop_
_entity_poly.entity_id
_entity_poly.type
_entity_poly.pdbx_seq_one_letter_code
_entity_poly.pdbx_strand_id
1 'polypeptide(L)'
;MAMRSFYNEIKGMRVKELPAHVKPMFSINYVKNSVKRGLDNYHAKYIETSSVDPLYHICFGGMAFSYLVALPEERRHLEHQQHAKEHGGH
;
A
#
# COMPACT_ATOMS: atom_id res chain seq x y z
N MET A 1 19.40 9.34 2.91
CA MET A 1 20.56 9.35 1.97
C MET A 1 20.54 8.20 0.97
N ALA A 2 20.10 6.99 1.35
CA ALA A 2 20.06 5.82 0.46
C ALA A 2 19.28 5.98 -0.86
N MET A 3 18.18 6.74 -0.86
CA MET A 3 17.39 6.98 -2.09
C MET A 3 18.13 7.86 -3.11
N ARG A 4 18.97 8.78 -2.63
CA ARG A 4 19.72 9.72 -3.47
C ARG A 4 20.94 9.03 -4.11
N SER A 5 21.59 8.13 -3.39
CA SER A 5 22.65 7.28 -3.94
C SER A 5 22.11 6.29 -4.97
N PHE A 6 20.96 5.65 -4.68
CA PHE A 6 20.29 4.73 -5.60
C PHE A 6 19.86 5.41 -6.90
N TYR A 7 19.31 6.64 -6.83
CA TYR A 7 18.97 7.40 -8.03
C TYR A 7 20.19 7.76 -8.89
N ASN A 8 21.30 8.16 -8.25
CA ASN A 8 22.54 8.48 -8.96
C ASN A 8 23.16 7.24 -9.63
N GLU A 9 23.03 6.07 -9.00
CA GLU A 9 23.49 4.78 -9.52
C GLU A 9 22.65 4.32 -10.72
N ILE A 10 21.31 4.43 -10.63
CA ILE A 10 20.38 4.15 -11.73
C ILE A 10 20.59 5.09 -12.91
N LYS A 11 20.84 6.38 -12.65
CA LYS A 11 21.05 7.40 -13.69
C LYS A 11 22.32 7.13 -14.53
N GLY A 12 23.32 6.46 -13.95
CA GLY A 12 24.56 6.08 -14.64
C GLY A 12 24.47 4.77 -15.43
N MET A 13 23.45 3.94 -15.20
CA MET A 13 23.30 2.64 -15.85
C MET A 13 22.57 2.74 -17.20
N ARG A 14 22.97 1.90 -18.16
CA ARG A 14 22.22 1.75 -19.42
C ARG A 14 20.88 1.09 -19.14
N VAL A 15 19.83 1.48 -19.87
CA VAL A 15 18.46 0.92 -19.72
C VAL A 15 18.43 -0.61 -19.84
N LYS A 16 19.38 -1.19 -20.58
CA LYS A 16 19.56 -2.64 -20.73
C LYS A 16 20.13 -3.34 -19.48
N GLU A 17 20.86 -2.63 -18.63
CA GLU A 17 21.52 -3.15 -17.42
C GLU A 17 20.65 -2.99 -16.16
N LEU A 18 19.67 -2.07 -16.20
CA LEU A 18 18.66 -1.90 -15.15
C LEU A 18 18.01 -3.22 -14.71
N PRO A 19 17.41 -4.04 -15.59
CA PRO A 19 16.72 -5.25 -15.16
C PRO A 19 17.63 -6.24 -14.42
N ALA A 20 18.95 -6.25 -14.67
CA ALA A 20 19.89 -7.08 -13.94
C ALA A 20 20.20 -6.54 -12.53
N HIS A 21 20.19 -5.22 -12.36
CA HIS A 21 20.44 -4.55 -11.07
C HIS A 21 19.20 -4.53 -10.16
N VAL A 22 18.00 -4.31 -10.70
CA VAL A 22 16.76 -4.32 -9.91
C VAL A 22 16.22 -5.73 -9.65
N LYS A 23 16.49 -6.74 -10.50
CA LYS A 23 16.07 -8.14 -10.25
C LYS A 23 16.40 -8.67 -8.85
N PRO A 24 17.63 -8.53 -8.34
CA PRO A 24 17.96 -9.00 -6.99
C PRO A 24 17.27 -8.19 -5.89
N MET A 25 17.04 -6.88 -6.10
CA MET A 25 16.29 -6.04 -5.14
C MET A 25 14.80 -6.38 -5.09
N PHE A 26 14.19 -6.80 -6.20
CA PHE A 26 12.81 -7.29 -6.24
C PHE A 26 12.71 -8.81 -6.13
N SER A 27 13.80 -9.49 -5.77
CA SER A 27 13.74 -10.91 -5.49
C SER A 27 12.74 -11.16 -4.37
N ILE A 28 11.90 -12.18 -4.53
CA ILE A 28 10.88 -12.59 -3.55
C ILE A 28 11.52 -12.76 -2.15
N ASN A 29 12.78 -13.23 -2.09
CA ASN A 29 13.52 -13.37 -0.84
C ASN A 29 13.87 -12.02 -0.18
N TYR A 30 14.23 -11.00 -0.97
CA TYR A 30 14.53 -9.67 -0.44
C TYR A 30 13.27 -9.01 0.11
N VAL A 31 12.15 -9.12 -0.63
CA VAL A 31 10.85 -8.63 -0.18
C VAL A 31 10.41 -9.35 1.10
N LYS A 32 10.50 -10.68 1.13
CA LYS A 32 10.14 -11.49 2.30
C LYS A 32 10.97 -11.12 3.54
N ASN A 33 12.28 -10.94 3.39
CA ASN A 33 13.16 -10.54 4.50
C ASN A 33 12.89 -9.10 4.96
N SER A 34 12.60 -8.19 4.03
CA SER A 34 12.27 -6.80 4.35
C SER A 34 10.95 -6.69 5.10
N VAL A 35 9.92 -7.43 4.65
CA VAL A 35 8.62 -7.53 5.33
C VAL A 35 8.79 -8.14 6.72
N LYS A 36 9.53 -9.25 6.83
CA LYS A 36 9.83 -9.88 8.12
C LYS A 36 10.49 -8.90 9.09
N ARG A 37 11.53 -8.18 8.65
CA ARG A 37 12.22 -7.18 9.47
C ARG A 37 11.29 -6.02 9.88
N GLY A 38 10.39 -5.60 9.00
CA GLY A 38 9.36 -4.62 9.32
C GLY A 38 8.39 -5.09 10.41
N LEU A 39 7.92 -6.34 10.29
CA LEU A 39 7.06 -6.99 11.28
C LEU A 39 7.77 -7.19 12.62
N ASP A 40 9.02 -7.67 12.61
CA ASP A 40 9.82 -7.88 13.83
C ASP A 40 10.02 -6.55 14.58
N ASN A 41 10.33 -5.46 13.86
CA ASN A 41 10.46 -4.13 14.45
C ASN A 41 9.12 -3.58 15.00
N TYR A 42 8.02 -3.82 14.29
CA TYR A 42 6.69 -3.42 14.74
C TYR A 42 6.26 -4.20 15.99
N HIS A 43 6.56 -5.51 16.03
CA HIS A 43 6.33 -6.37 17.17
C HIS A 43 7.11 -5.90 18.40
N ALA A 44 8.41 -5.67 18.25
CA ALA A 44 9.25 -5.15 19.33
C ALA A 44 8.77 -3.77 19.83
N LYS A 45 8.33 -2.90 18.91
CA LYS A 45 7.93 -1.53 19.28
C LYS A 45 6.57 -1.44 19.98
N TYR A 46 5.60 -2.25 19.57
CA TYR A 46 4.22 -2.09 20.03
C TYR A 46 3.65 -3.28 20.80
N ILE A 47 4.13 -4.51 20.54
CA ILE A 47 3.61 -5.72 21.17
C ILE A 47 4.39 -6.04 22.45
N GLU A 48 5.73 -6.00 22.41
CA GLU A 48 6.56 -6.23 23.61
C GLU A 48 6.39 -5.12 24.66
N THR A 49 6.11 -3.89 24.22
CA THR A 49 5.86 -2.73 25.09
C THR A 49 4.44 -2.68 25.66
N SER A 50 3.59 -3.67 25.35
CA SER A 50 2.17 -3.70 25.76
C SER A 50 1.40 -2.42 25.36
N SER A 51 1.69 -1.86 24.18
CA SER A 51 0.99 -0.67 23.68
C SER A 51 -0.40 -1.03 23.15
N VAL A 52 -1.36 -0.10 23.29
CA VAL A 52 -2.71 -0.19 22.69
C VAL A 52 -2.74 0.25 21.22
N ASP A 53 -1.65 0.85 20.71
CA ASP A 53 -1.54 1.33 19.34
C ASP A 53 -1.86 0.28 18.25
N PRO A 54 -1.52 -1.01 18.40
CA PRO A 54 -1.91 -2.04 17.43
C PRO A 54 -3.42 -2.17 17.25
N LEU A 55 -4.20 -2.00 18.32
CA LEU A 55 -5.66 -2.03 18.24
C LEU A 55 -6.17 -0.83 17.44
N TYR A 56 -5.63 0.36 17.70
CA TYR A 56 -5.99 1.56 16.96
C TYR A 56 -5.63 1.45 15.48
N HIS A 57 -4.46 0.91 15.13
CA HIS A 57 -4.10 0.70 13.72
C HIS A 57 -5.06 -0.24 13.00
N ILE A 58 -5.59 -1.27 13.68
CA ILE A 58 -6.60 -2.16 13.12
C ILE A 58 -7.94 -1.44 12.98
N CYS A 59 -8.38 -0.68 13.98
CA CYS A 59 -9.64 0.06 13.94
C CYS A 59 -9.64 1.15 12.85
N PHE A 60 -8.60 2.00 12.82
CA PHE A 60 -8.47 3.05 11.81
C PHE A 60 -8.17 2.48 10.42
N GLY A 61 -7.32 1.46 10.33
CA GLY A 61 -7.05 0.76 9.08
C GLY A 61 -8.29 0.07 8.53
N GLY A 62 -9.09 -0.57 9.38
CA GLY A 62 -10.35 -1.20 9.03
C GLY A 62 -11.37 -0.19 8.53
N MET A 63 -11.52 0.96 9.20
CA MET A 63 -12.38 2.06 8.74
C MET A 63 -11.95 2.64 7.39
N ALA A 64 -10.64 2.89 7.22
CA ALA A 64 -10.10 3.39 5.96
C ALA A 64 -10.29 2.37 4.83
N PHE A 65 -10.02 1.09 5.09
CA PHE A 65 -10.21 0.02 4.12
C PHE A 65 -11.69 -0.18 3.77
N SER A 66 -12.59 -0.13 4.76
CA SER A 66 -14.03 -0.25 4.49
C SER A 66 -14.54 0.89 3.61
N TYR A 67 -14.03 2.11 3.81
CA TYR A 67 -14.35 3.23 2.92
C TYR A 67 -13.84 2.96 1.49
N LEU A 68 -12.60 2.50 1.34
CA LEU A 68 -12.03 2.20 0.02
C LEU A 68 -12.75 1.06 -0.70
N VAL A 69 -13.21 0.04 0.03
CA VAL A 69 -13.99 -1.08 -0.52
C VAL A 69 -15.45 -0.69 -0.79
N ALA A 70 -16.00 0.26 -0.05
CA ALA A 70 -17.34 0.79 -0.28
C ALA A 70 -17.40 1.81 -1.43
N LEU A 71 -16.28 2.44 -1.80
CA LEU A 71 -16.21 3.41 -2.92
C LEU A 71 -16.81 2.88 -4.24
N PRO A 72 -16.51 1.65 -4.71
CA PRO A 72 -17.15 1.09 -5.90
C PRO A 72 -18.67 0.94 -5.76
N GLU A 73 -19.17 0.60 -4.57
CA GLU A 73 -20.59 0.46 -4.31
C GLU A 73 -21.30 1.81 -4.25
N GLU A 74 -20.70 2.81 -3.61
CA GLU A 74 -21.21 4.19 -3.61
C GLU A 74 -21.21 4.78 -5.03
N ARG A 75 -20.20 4.47 -5.86
CA ARG A 75 -20.17 4.89 -7.28
C ARG A 75 -21.30 4.24 -8.08
N ARG A 76 -21.54 2.94 -7.90
CA ARG A 76 -22.68 2.25 -8.52
C ARG A 76 -24.02 2.84 -8.04
N HIS A 77 -24.17 3.12 -6.74
CA HIS A 77 -25.38 3.74 -6.22
C HIS A 77 -25.63 5.16 -6.78
N LEU A 78 -24.58 5.96 -6.97
CA LEU A 78 -24.68 7.27 -7.62
C LEU A 78 -25.04 7.17 -9.11
N GLU A 79 -24.49 6.20 -9.84
CA GLU A 79 -24.84 5.94 -11.25
C GLU A 79 -26.31 5.50 -11.39
N HIS A 80 -26.78 4.60 -10.51
CA HIS A 80 -28.20 4.22 -10.48
C HIS A 80 -29.14 5.37 -10.10
N GLN A 81 -28.72 6.29 -9.21
CA GLN A 81 -29.49 7.50 -8.88
C GLN A 81 -29.49 8.53 -10.03
N GLN A 82 -28.39 8.63 -10.80
CA GLN A 82 -28.34 9.46 -12.00
C GLN A 82 -29.26 8.91 -13.10
N HIS A 83 -29.21 7.60 -13.37
CA HIS A 83 -30.11 6.95 -14.32
C HIS A 83 -31.60 7.03 -13.90
N ALA A 84 -31.91 6.97 -12.60
CA ALA A 84 -33.28 7.16 -12.11
C ALA A 84 -33.76 8.62 -12.23
N LYS A 85 -32.86 9.61 -12.07
CA LYS A 85 -33.19 11.03 -12.28
C LYS A 85 -33.36 11.39 -13.75
N GLU A 86 -32.61 10.74 -14.66
CA GLU A 86 -32.73 10.97 -16.11
C GLU A 86 -33.93 10.24 -16.74
N HIS A 87 -34.36 9.10 -16.18
CA HIS A 87 -35.47 8.31 -16.74
C HIS A 87 -36.76 8.30 -15.90
N GLY A 88 -36.80 8.96 -14.74
CA GLY A 88 -37.95 9.01 -13.83
C GLY A 88 -38.83 10.26 -13.91
N GLY A 89 -38.71 11.05 -14.98
CA GLY A 89 -39.54 12.22 -15.24
C GLY A 89 -40.40 12.04 -16.49
N HIS A 90 -41.54 11.37 -16.35
CA HIS A 90 -42.68 11.43 -17.25
C HIS A 90 -43.96 11.49 -16.43
#